data_AF-A0A509EJV1-F1
#
_entry.id   AF-A0A509EJV1-F1
#
_cell.length_a   1.000
_cell.length_b   1.000
_cell.length_c   1.000
_cell.angle_alpha   90.00
_cell.angle_beta   90.00
_cell.angle_gamma   90.00
#
_symmetry.space_group_name_H-M   'P 1'
#
loop_
_entity.id
_entity.type
_entity.pdbx_description
1 polymer ?
#
loop_
_entity_poly.entity_id
_entity_poly.type
_entity_poly.pdbx_seq_one_letter_code
_entity_poly.pdbx_strand_id
1 'polypeptide(L)'
;MADVYWNLTRRCWLVRDGGRVVDHVAEIALVGVRFRASEASRLRCLGTAVRDVHAWARGIPLAGVPRPAGAIPFTYRLGQPGFRIPDDSILTAAAAAWFDQDGRAWCLAPRSEEPVMRAVALAIALAALAVPAAADTTWLLPPPGLYCPSAGENVFAIVVGDDRGLGIDGLDCKAVRLRHGRVTAATCFANGGSEVSLDTDLLILPSGAMLHDSVLFRRRQGPPPCPTR
;
A
#
# COMPACT_ATOMS: atom_id res chain seq x y z
N MET A 1 8.09 15.17 -0.74
CA MET A 1 6.87 14.62 -0.08
C MET A 1 7.32 14.08 1.26
N ALA A 2 6.54 14.27 2.31
CA ALA A 2 6.91 13.84 3.64
C ALA A 2 6.17 12.54 4.02
N ASP A 3 6.87 11.67 4.77
CA ASP A 3 6.27 10.56 5.51
C ASP A 3 5.95 11.05 6.93
N VAL A 4 4.71 10.88 7.38
CA VAL A 4 4.23 11.25 8.72
C VAL A 4 3.81 9.99 9.46
N TYR A 5 4.29 9.83 10.68
CA TYR A 5 3.92 8.72 11.56
C TYR A 5 3.92 9.13 13.03
N TRP A 6 3.12 8.42 13.83
CA TRP A 6 2.98 8.68 15.25
C TRP A 6 4.12 8.03 16.03
N ASN A 7 4.76 8.79 16.92
CA ASN A 7 5.74 8.24 17.86
C ASN A 7 5.10 7.99 19.23
N LEU A 8 4.98 6.71 19.58
CA LEU A 8 4.37 6.25 20.83
C LEU A 8 5.11 6.73 22.09
N THR A 9 6.42 6.99 22.02
CA THR A 9 7.22 7.44 23.15
C THR A 9 7.13 8.95 23.34
N ARG A 10 7.26 9.72 22.25
CA ARG A 10 7.22 11.20 22.30
C ARG A 10 5.82 11.77 22.30
N ARG A 11 4.82 10.98 21.90
CA ARG A 11 3.42 11.40 21.73
C ARG A 11 3.30 12.61 20.81
N CYS A 12 3.98 12.55 19.68
CA CYS A 12 3.93 13.56 18.62
C CYS A 12 4.06 12.88 17.25
N TRP A 13 3.75 13.62 16.19
CA TRP A 13 3.98 13.19 14.81
C TRP A 13 5.41 13.49 14.41
N LEU A 14 6.09 12.52 13.81
CA LEU A 14 7.38 12.73 13.18
C LEU A 14 7.17 12.94 11.70
N VAL A 15 7.86 13.95 11.16
CA VAL A 15 7.90 14.24 9.74
C VAL A 15 9.24 13.77 9.21
N ARG A 16 9.22 12.89 8.22
CA ARG A 16 10.40 12.32 7.57
C ARG A 16 10.43 12.70 6.10
N ASP A 17 11.51 13.30 5.65
CA ASP A 17 11.77 13.62 4.25
C ASP A 17 13.08 12.96 3.81
N GLY A 18 13.08 12.34 2.62
CA GLY A 18 14.23 11.59 2.12
C GLY A 18 14.76 10.51 3.08
N GLY A 19 13.90 9.92 3.93
CA GLY A 19 14.29 8.92 4.93
C GLY A 19 14.87 9.50 6.23
N ARG A 20 15.01 10.82 6.35
CA ARG A 20 15.51 11.50 7.56
C ARG A 20 14.38 12.22 8.29
N VAL A 21 14.32 12.07 9.62
CA VAL A 21 13.37 12.85 10.43
C VAL A 21 13.82 14.31 10.41
N VAL A 22 12.93 15.18 9.93
CA VAL A 22 13.19 16.62 9.77
C VAL A 22 12.40 17.45 10.78
N ASP A 23 11.32 16.93 11.35
CA ASP A 23 10.49 17.67 12.30
C ASP A 23 9.73 16.77 13.29
N HIS A 24 9.31 17.36 14.40
CA HIS A 24 8.44 16.78 15.42
C HIS A 24 7.29 17.76 15.69
N VAL A 25 6.08 17.39 15.27
CA VAL A 25 4.93 18.30 15.29
C VAL A 25 3.80 17.74 16.13
N ALA A 26 3.07 18.62 16.81
CA ALA A 26 1.86 18.24 17.55
C ALA A 26 0.73 17.90 16.58
N GLU A 27 0.59 18.66 15.50
CA GLU A 27 -0.44 18.46 14.49
C GLU A 27 0.10 18.75 13.09
N ILE A 28 -0.47 18.10 12.08
CA ILE A 28 -0.11 18.33 10.68
C ILE A 28 -1.25 17.90 9.75
N ALA A 29 -1.42 18.60 8.64
CA ALA A 29 -2.28 18.17 7.55
C ALA A 29 -1.42 17.75 6.34
N LEU A 30 -1.90 16.78 5.57
CA LEU A 30 -1.30 16.35 4.32
C LEU A 30 -2.34 16.40 3.19
N VAL A 31 -1.91 16.69 1.97
CA VAL A 31 -2.70 16.49 0.73
C VAL A 31 -2.05 15.50 -0.22
N GLY A 32 -2.87 14.87 -1.05
CA GLY A 32 -2.44 13.82 -1.99
C GLY A 32 -1.84 12.64 -1.23
N VAL A 33 -2.59 12.14 -0.24
CA VAL A 33 -2.07 11.24 0.78
C VAL A 33 -2.10 9.80 0.30
N ARG A 34 -1.00 9.08 0.49
CA ARG A 34 -0.90 7.63 0.36
C ARG A 34 -0.56 7.03 1.72
N PHE A 35 -1.30 6.02 2.13
CA PHE A 35 -1.07 5.32 3.39
C PHE A 35 -0.23 4.08 3.12
N ARG A 36 0.76 3.84 3.99
CA ARG A 36 1.73 2.74 3.86
C ARG A 36 1.80 1.95 5.14
N ALA A 37 1.56 0.65 5.07
CA ALA A 37 1.72 -0.24 6.20
C ALA A 37 2.59 -1.44 5.78
N SER A 38 3.81 -1.52 6.32
CA SER A 38 4.72 -2.65 6.03
C SER A 38 4.29 -3.88 6.83
N GLU A 39 3.77 -4.90 6.14
CA GLU A 39 3.38 -6.16 6.77
C GLU A 39 4.57 -6.90 7.39
N ALA A 40 5.73 -6.95 6.72
CA ALA A 40 6.93 -7.56 7.30
C ALA A 40 7.37 -6.89 8.61
N SER A 41 7.30 -5.55 8.67
CA SER A 41 7.68 -4.80 9.87
C SER A 41 6.63 -4.95 10.97
N ARG A 42 5.33 -4.97 10.63
CA ARG A 42 4.22 -5.25 11.56
C ARG A 42 4.37 -6.63 12.21
N LEU A 43 4.59 -7.67 11.39
CA LEU A 43 4.75 -9.05 11.86
C LEU A 43 6.02 -9.22 12.71
N ARG A 44 7.12 -8.55 12.35
CA ARG A 44 8.33 -8.49 13.18
C ARG A 44 8.03 -7.87 14.55
N CYS A 45 7.29 -6.76 14.60
CA CYS A 45 6.90 -6.12 15.86
C CYS A 45 6.03 -7.05 16.72
N LEU A 46 5.11 -7.79 16.11
CA LEU A 46 4.28 -8.79 16.82
C LEU A 46 5.09 -9.96 17.37
N GLY A 47 6.05 -10.49 16.61
CA GLY A 47 6.84 -11.66 17.00
C GLY A 47 7.96 -11.36 18.00
N THR A 48 8.53 -10.15 17.97
CA THR A 48 9.72 -9.79 18.77
C THR A 48 9.44 -8.80 19.90
N ALA A 49 8.25 -8.19 19.93
CA ALA A 49 7.92 -7.05 20.78
C ALA A 49 8.85 -5.83 20.62
N VAL A 50 9.69 -5.79 19.58
CA VAL A 50 10.52 -4.64 19.24
C VAL A 50 9.68 -3.60 18.50
N ARG A 51 9.82 -2.33 18.88
CA ARG A 51 9.14 -1.21 18.22
C ARG A 51 9.91 -0.79 16.97
N ASP A 52 9.24 -0.81 15.83
CA ASP A 52 9.75 -0.29 14.55
C ASP A 52 8.69 0.59 13.87
N VAL A 53 9.09 1.45 12.94
CA VAL A 53 8.17 2.24 12.13
C VAL A 53 7.64 1.37 11.00
N HIS A 54 6.39 0.93 11.15
CA HIS A 54 5.75 0.01 10.21
C HIS A 54 4.49 0.59 9.56
N ALA A 55 4.09 1.81 9.92
CA ALA A 55 2.93 2.49 9.34
C ALA A 55 3.18 4.00 9.24
N TRP A 56 2.93 4.59 8.07
CA TRP A 56 3.06 6.04 7.85
C TRP A 56 2.14 6.53 6.74
N ALA A 57 1.86 7.83 6.74
CA ALA A 57 1.15 8.53 5.67
C ALA A 57 2.14 9.39 4.88
N ARG A 58 2.17 9.23 3.55
CA ARG A 58 3.00 10.02 2.64
C ARG A 58 2.16 11.08 1.95
N GLY A 59 2.59 12.33 1.94
CA GLY A 59 1.87 13.42 1.26
C GLY A 59 2.64 14.72 1.20
N ILE A 60 1.96 15.80 0.82
CA ILE A 60 2.50 17.17 0.87
C ILE A 60 2.00 17.84 2.16
N PRO A 61 2.90 18.25 3.08
CA PRO A 61 2.54 18.99 4.28
C PRO A 61 1.80 20.29 4.00
N LEU A 62 0.72 20.53 4.74
CA LEU A 62 0.03 21.81 4.84
C LEU A 62 0.01 22.26 6.30
N ALA A 63 0.41 23.51 6.54
CA ALA A 63 0.39 24.13 7.86
C ALA A 63 -0.91 24.93 8.07
N GLY A 64 -1.47 24.86 9.29
CA GLY A 64 -2.60 25.71 9.70
C GLY A 64 -3.93 25.44 8.99
N VAL A 65 -4.09 24.28 8.34
CA VAL A 65 -5.34 23.92 7.66
C VAL A 65 -6.27 23.19 8.63
N PRO A 66 -7.42 23.79 9.01
CA PRO A 66 -8.33 23.15 9.94
C PRO A 66 -8.96 21.89 9.34
N ARG A 67 -9.21 20.88 10.18
CA ARG A 67 -9.94 19.67 9.80
C ARG A 67 -11.40 20.01 9.46
N PRO A 68 -11.90 19.65 8.26
CA PRO A 68 -13.29 19.89 7.91
C PRO A 68 -14.22 18.93 8.68
N ALA A 69 -15.46 19.37 8.93
CA ALA A 69 -16.46 18.59 9.67
C ALA A 69 -16.79 17.23 9.01
N GLY A 70 -16.64 17.13 7.68
CA GLY A 70 -16.87 15.89 6.92
C GLY A 70 -15.70 14.91 6.89
N ALA A 71 -14.59 15.20 7.58
CA ALA A 71 -13.46 14.27 7.65
C ALA A 71 -13.82 13.05 8.51
N ILE A 72 -13.56 11.85 7.99
CA ILE A 72 -13.83 10.60 8.69
C ILE A 72 -12.58 10.13 9.45
N PRO A 73 -12.72 9.56 10.66
CA PRO A 73 -11.57 9.05 11.40
C PRO A 73 -11.01 7.80 10.72
N PHE A 74 -9.70 7.60 10.78
CA PHE A 74 -9.07 6.34 10.39
C PHE A 74 -8.03 5.93 11.42
N THR A 75 -7.71 4.64 11.48
CA THR A 75 -6.77 4.11 12.47
C THR A 75 -5.83 3.09 11.85
N TYR A 76 -4.64 2.99 12.43
CA TYR A 76 -3.75 1.85 12.24
C TYR A 76 -3.71 1.07 13.56
N ARG A 77 -3.73 -0.27 13.48
CA ARG A 77 -3.61 -1.15 14.64
C ARG A 77 -2.61 -2.25 14.33
N LEU A 78 -1.65 -2.48 15.23
CA LEU A 78 -0.61 -3.50 15.05
C LEU A 78 -1.19 -4.91 14.77
N GLY A 79 -2.34 -5.24 15.37
CA GLY A 79 -3.01 -6.52 15.20
C GLY A 79 -3.71 -6.72 13.85
N GLN A 80 -3.82 -5.71 13.00
CA GLN A 80 -4.52 -5.77 11.72
C GLN A 80 -3.66 -5.21 10.58
N PRO A 81 -3.73 -5.79 9.37
CA PRO A 81 -3.11 -5.20 8.19
C PRO A 81 -3.76 -3.87 7.80
N GLY A 82 -2.92 -2.94 7.34
CA GLY A 82 -3.33 -1.67 6.74
C GLY A 82 -3.89 -0.61 7.70
N PHE A 83 -4.08 0.60 7.18
CA PHE A 83 -4.92 1.62 7.81
C PHE A 83 -6.38 1.33 7.50
N ARG A 84 -7.29 1.62 8.43
CA ARG A 84 -8.72 1.34 8.28
C ARG A 84 -9.60 2.50 8.68
N ILE A 85 -10.67 2.69 7.92
CA ILE A 85 -11.79 3.58 8.23
C ILE A 85 -12.85 2.82 9.07
N PRO A 86 -13.90 3.49 9.61
CA PRO A 86 -14.79 2.89 10.61
C PRO A 86 -15.60 1.68 10.11
N ASP A 87 -15.79 1.55 8.81
CA ASP A 87 -16.44 0.39 8.18
C ASP A 87 -15.50 -0.82 7.97
N ASP A 88 -14.27 -0.74 8.52
CA ASP A 88 -13.19 -1.72 8.40
C ASP A 88 -12.53 -1.80 7.01
N SER A 89 -12.93 -0.99 6.03
CA SER A 89 -12.25 -0.95 4.72
C SER A 89 -10.80 -0.48 4.84
N ILE A 90 -9.90 -1.10 4.08
CA ILE A 90 -8.49 -0.68 4.01
C ILE A 90 -8.39 0.66 3.28
N LEU A 91 -7.77 1.63 3.94
CA LEU A 91 -7.51 2.97 3.43
C LEU A 91 -6.09 3.03 2.88
N THR A 92 -5.95 3.07 1.55
CA THR A 92 -4.64 3.15 0.88
C THR A 92 -4.31 4.56 0.36
N ALA A 93 -5.32 5.42 0.18
CA ALA A 93 -5.14 6.80 -0.25
C ALA A 93 -6.26 7.73 0.28
N ALA A 94 -5.96 9.02 0.38
CA ALA A 94 -6.91 10.08 0.71
C ALA A 94 -6.59 11.37 -0.08
N ALA A 95 -7.61 12.16 -0.39
CA ALA A 95 -7.39 13.48 -0.97
C ALA A 95 -6.62 14.39 0.02
N ALA A 96 -6.98 14.28 1.31
CA ALA A 96 -6.31 14.96 2.41
C ALA A 96 -6.43 14.16 3.71
N ALA A 97 -5.47 14.35 4.62
CA ALA A 97 -5.48 13.77 5.96
C ALA A 97 -5.03 14.79 7.01
N TRP A 98 -5.61 14.72 8.20
CA TRP A 98 -5.31 15.54 9.37
C TRP A 98 -4.88 14.62 10.50
N PHE A 99 -3.82 15.03 11.18
CA PHE A 99 -3.16 14.32 12.26
C PHE A 99 -3.15 15.24 13.47
N ASP A 100 -3.97 14.94 14.48
CA ASP A 100 -4.16 15.83 15.63
C ASP A 100 -3.20 15.47 16.78
N GLN A 101 -3.03 16.42 17.72
CA GLN A 101 -2.14 16.32 18.89
C GLN A 101 -2.36 15.12 19.82
N ASP A 102 -3.53 14.48 19.77
CA ASP A 102 -3.84 13.31 20.59
C ASP A 102 -3.45 11.97 19.92
N GLY A 103 -2.83 12.02 18.73
CA GLY A 103 -2.43 10.85 17.96
C GLY A 103 -3.57 10.27 17.13
N ARG A 104 -4.72 10.92 17.07
CA ARG A 104 -5.83 10.55 16.17
C ARG A 104 -5.62 11.15 14.79
N ALA A 105 -6.23 10.50 13.80
CA ALA A 105 -6.14 10.92 12.42
C ALA A 105 -7.47 10.81 11.69
N TRP A 106 -7.68 11.72 10.74
CA TRP A 106 -8.88 11.81 9.92
C TRP A 106 -8.51 12.04 8.47
N CYS A 107 -9.35 11.59 7.55
CA CYS A 107 -9.14 11.79 6.13
C CYS A 107 -10.40 12.28 5.44
N LEU A 108 -10.18 13.02 4.35
CA LEU A 108 -11.11 13.04 3.24
C LEU A 108 -10.72 11.86 2.34
N ALA A 109 -11.28 10.69 2.64
CA ALA A 109 -11.14 9.56 1.73
C ALA A 109 -11.64 10.00 0.35
N PRO A 110 -11.03 9.57 -0.78
CA PRO A 110 -11.78 9.59 -2.02
C PRO A 110 -13.07 8.84 -1.72
N ARG A 111 -14.22 9.46 -2.01
CA ARG A 111 -15.44 8.67 -2.22
C ARG A 111 -15.02 7.58 -3.21
N SER A 112 -15.37 6.32 -2.91
CA SER A 112 -15.30 5.25 -3.90
C SER A 112 -15.64 5.85 -5.27
N GLU A 113 -14.78 5.67 -6.27
CA GLU A 113 -15.03 6.16 -7.62
C GLU A 113 -16.18 5.38 -8.27
N GLU A 114 -17.39 5.49 -7.71
CA GLU A 114 -18.66 5.05 -8.26
C GLU A 114 -19.31 6.15 -9.12
N PRO A 115 -18.57 6.78 -10.05
CA PRO A 115 -19.16 6.95 -11.36
C PRO A 115 -18.21 6.74 -12.56
N VAL A 116 -16.91 6.51 -12.35
CA VAL A 116 -16.01 6.25 -13.49
C VAL A 116 -16.16 4.82 -14.00
N MET A 117 -16.48 3.86 -13.12
CA MET A 117 -16.68 2.47 -13.53
C MET A 117 -17.92 2.27 -14.41
N ARG A 118 -18.97 3.10 -14.26
CA ARG A 118 -20.17 3.02 -15.12
C ARG A 118 -19.96 3.62 -16.51
N ALA A 119 -19.21 4.72 -16.62
CA ALA A 119 -18.89 5.32 -17.91
C ALA A 119 -17.83 4.51 -18.68
N VAL A 120 -16.84 3.95 -17.99
CA VAL A 120 -15.82 3.07 -18.56
C VAL A 120 -16.42 1.71 -18.94
N ALA A 121 -17.34 1.14 -18.15
CA ALA A 121 -18.04 -0.09 -18.51
C ALA A 121 -18.88 0.06 -19.80
N LEU A 122 -19.52 1.22 -20.01
CA LEU A 122 -20.32 1.46 -21.22
C LEU A 122 -19.44 1.67 -22.46
N ALA A 123 -18.27 2.32 -22.31
CA ALA A 123 -17.29 2.46 -23.40
C ALA A 123 -16.58 1.14 -23.74
N ILE A 124 -16.29 0.29 -22.74
CA ILE A 124 -15.75 -1.05 -22.95
C ILE A 124 -16.78 -1.97 -23.61
N ALA A 125 -18.07 -1.87 -23.27
CA ALA A 125 -19.12 -2.67 -23.88
C ALA A 125 -19.30 -2.41 -25.39
N LEU A 126 -19.09 -1.18 -25.87
CA LEU A 126 -19.11 -0.90 -27.32
C LEU A 126 -17.84 -1.34 -28.06
N ALA A 127 -16.68 -1.40 -27.39
CA ALA A 127 -15.43 -1.91 -27.99
C ALA A 127 -15.31 -3.45 -27.93
N ALA A 128 -16.08 -4.12 -27.07
CA ALA A 128 -16.02 -5.56 -26.84
C ALA A 128 -16.67 -6.41 -27.95
N LEU A 129 -17.35 -5.82 -28.93
CA LEU A 129 -17.99 -6.58 -30.02
C LEU A 129 -16.99 -7.12 -31.06
N ALA A 130 -15.68 -6.84 -30.92
CA ALA A 130 -14.67 -7.29 -31.89
C ALA A 130 -13.38 -7.87 -31.29
N VAL A 131 -13.29 -8.10 -29.98
CA VAL A 131 -12.11 -8.74 -29.37
C VAL A 131 -12.45 -10.16 -28.93
N PRO A 132 -11.68 -11.18 -29.36
CA PRO A 132 -11.83 -12.51 -28.76
C PRO A 132 -11.59 -12.37 -27.26
N ALA A 133 -12.40 -13.03 -26.44
CA ALA A 133 -12.28 -13.03 -24.99
C ALA A 133 -10.84 -13.41 -24.61
N ALA A 134 -10.02 -12.40 -24.28
CA ALA A 134 -8.75 -12.64 -23.64
C ALA A 134 -9.07 -13.40 -22.35
N ALA A 135 -8.44 -14.56 -22.16
CA ALA A 135 -8.61 -15.32 -20.94
C ALA A 135 -8.43 -14.37 -19.75
N ASP A 136 -9.43 -14.31 -18.86
CA ASP A 136 -9.29 -13.58 -17.62
C ASP A 136 -8.08 -14.17 -16.91
N THR A 137 -7.00 -13.40 -16.83
CA THR A 137 -5.73 -13.77 -16.19
C THR A 137 -5.50 -12.96 -14.92
N THR A 138 -6.51 -12.19 -14.49
CA THR A 138 -6.42 -11.32 -13.31
C THR A 138 -6.33 -12.09 -11.98
N TRP A 139 -6.57 -13.41 -12.03
CA TRP A 139 -6.42 -14.36 -10.93
C TRP A 139 -5.13 -15.20 -11.01
N LEU A 140 -4.28 -14.98 -12.02
CA LEU A 140 -2.97 -15.63 -12.17
C LEU A 140 -1.85 -14.64 -11.86
N LEU A 141 -0.79 -15.15 -11.25
CA LEU A 141 0.45 -14.37 -11.20
C LEU A 141 0.95 -14.12 -12.62
N PRO A 142 1.47 -12.92 -12.91
CA PRO A 142 2.07 -12.64 -14.19
C PRO A 142 3.40 -13.42 -14.33
N PRO A 143 4.03 -13.45 -15.51
CA PRO A 143 5.23 -14.28 -15.73
C PRO A 143 6.36 -13.99 -14.73
N PRO A 144 7.18 -15.00 -14.36
CA PRO A 144 8.30 -14.81 -13.45
C PRO A 144 9.20 -13.63 -13.83
N GLY A 145 9.68 -12.91 -12.82
CA GLY A 145 10.59 -11.78 -12.99
C GLY A 145 10.45 -10.70 -11.93
N LEU A 146 11.25 -9.65 -12.12
CA LEU A 146 11.29 -8.47 -11.27
C LEU A 146 10.26 -7.43 -11.72
N TYR A 147 9.42 -6.97 -10.81
CA TYR A 147 8.42 -5.94 -11.03
C TYR A 147 8.77 -4.70 -10.22
N CYS A 148 9.13 -3.63 -10.93
CA CYS A 148 9.60 -2.40 -10.31
C CYS A 148 8.45 -1.43 -10.06
N PRO A 149 8.46 -0.71 -8.94
CA PRO A 149 7.46 0.29 -8.65
C PRO A 149 7.53 1.45 -9.64
N SER A 150 6.41 2.12 -9.84
CA SER A 150 6.34 3.37 -10.60
C SER A 150 7.32 4.38 -10.03
N ALA A 151 8.03 5.06 -10.91
CA ALA A 151 9.21 5.82 -10.52
C ALA A 151 8.88 6.98 -9.55
N GLY A 152 9.73 7.15 -8.53
CA GLY A 152 9.51 8.06 -7.40
C GLY A 152 8.96 7.37 -6.14
N GLU A 153 8.51 6.12 -6.24
CA GLU A 153 8.12 5.32 -5.08
C GLU A 153 9.33 4.57 -4.51
N ASN A 154 9.65 4.79 -3.24
CA ASN A 154 10.69 4.09 -2.51
C ASN A 154 10.09 2.90 -1.74
N VAL A 155 9.78 1.82 -2.46
CA VAL A 155 9.23 0.56 -1.92
C VAL A 155 9.99 -0.63 -2.52
N PHE A 156 9.95 -1.78 -1.84
CA PHE A 156 10.54 -3.00 -2.36
C PHE A 156 9.90 -3.39 -3.69
N ALA A 157 10.71 -3.94 -4.60
CA ALA A 157 10.20 -4.54 -5.82
C ALA A 157 9.37 -5.78 -5.49
N ILE A 158 8.38 -6.08 -6.35
CA ILE A 158 7.70 -7.37 -6.30
C ILE A 158 8.48 -8.34 -7.18
N VAL A 159 8.76 -9.54 -6.69
CA VAL A 159 9.44 -10.60 -7.45
C VAL A 159 8.46 -11.73 -7.63
N VAL A 160 8.15 -12.08 -8.87
CA VAL A 160 7.41 -13.30 -9.15
C VAL A 160 8.42 -14.39 -9.46
N GLY A 161 8.44 -15.43 -8.63
CA GLY A 161 9.27 -16.61 -8.81
C GLY A 161 8.55 -17.69 -9.61
N ASP A 162 9.28 -18.76 -9.90
CA ASP A 162 8.69 -20.00 -10.40
C ASP A 162 7.77 -20.62 -9.33
N ASP A 163 6.92 -21.57 -9.74
CA ASP A 163 6.03 -22.32 -8.84
C ASP A 163 5.08 -21.47 -7.95
N ARG A 164 4.69 -20.28 -8.43
CA ARG A 164 3.87 -19.29 -7.69
C ARG A 164 4.58 -18.74 -6.45
N GLY A 165 5.90 -18.64 -6.49
CA GLY A 165 6.67 -17.87 -5.52
C GLY A 165 6.39 -16.36 -5.67
N LEU A 166 6.31 -15.65 -4.55
CA LEU A 166 6.08 -14.21 -4.55
C LEU A 166 6.92 -13.52 -3.48
N GLY A 167 7.87 -12.71 -3.92
CA GLY A 167 8.55 -11.71 -3.11
C GLY A 167 7.72 -10.43 -3.07
N ILE A 168 7.20 -10.03 -1.90
CA ILE A 168 6.37 -8.82 -1.72
C ILE A 168 6.56 -8.27 -0.30
N ASP A 169 6.63 -6.95 -0.14
CA ASP A 169 6.83 -6.28 1.17
C ASP A 169 8.05 -6.75 1.98
N GLY A 170 9.06 -7.31 1.31
CA GLY A 170 10.22 -7.90 1.98
C GLY A 170 9.96 -9.27 2.59
N LEU A 171 8.88 -9.94 2.18
CA LEU A 171 8.56 -11.34 2.45
C LEU A 171 8.87 -12.18 1.21
N ASP A 172 9.35 -13.41 1.40
CA ASP A 172 9.48 -14.43 0.36
C ASP A 172 8.44 -15.53 0.60
N CYS A 173 7.38 -15.55 -0.21
CA CYS A 173 6.23 -16.43 -0.05
C CYS A 173 6.25 -17.58 -1.04
N LYS A 174 5.86 -18.78 -0.57
CA LYS A 174 5.69 -19.96 -1.43
C LYS A 174 4.22 -20.25 -1.69
N ALA A 175 3.91 -20.71 -2.92
CA ALA A 175 2.61 -21.22 -3.32
C ALA A 175 1.44 -20.23 -3.05
N VAL A 176 1.59 -18.97 -3.44
CA VAL A 176 0.57 -17.96 -3.17
C VAL A 176 -0.72 -18.21 -3.96
N ARG A 177 -1.84 -17.68 -3.42
CA ARG A 177 -3.16 -17.74 -4.04
C ARG A 177 -3.70 -16.33 -4.25
N LEU A 178 -4.03 -16.02 -5.49
CA LEU A 178 -4.73 -14.79 -5.88
C LEU A 178 -6.23 -15.03 -5.96
N ARG A 179 -7.02 -14.20 -5.27
CA ARG A 179 -8.48 -14.17 -5.39
C ARG A 179 -8.99 -12.75 -5.17
N HIS A 180 -9.81 -12.25 -6.10
CA HIS A 180 -10.51 -10.97 -5.98
C HIS A 180 -9.59 -9.78 -5.59
N GLY A 181 -8.44 -9.65 -6.26
CA GLY A 181 -7.49 -8.56 -5.99
C GLY A 181 -6.78 -8.67 -4.64
N ARG A 182 -6.78 -9.85 -4.01
CA ARG A 182 -5.98 -10.16 -2.83
C ARG A 182 -5.08 -11.34 -3.08
N VAL A 183 -3.91 -11.31 -2.44
CA VAL A 183 -2.97 -12.42 -2.42
C VAL A 183 -2.85 -12.97 -1.01
N THR A 184 -2.87 -14.30 -0.92
CA THR A 184 -2.74 -15.02 0.36
C THR A 184 -1.68 -16.11 0.27
N ALA A 185 -0.98 -16.36 1.36
CA ALA A 185 -0.04 -17.48 1.49
C ALA A 185 0.03 -17.93 2.95
N ALA A 186 0.11 -19.25 3.17
CA ALA A 186 0.25 -19.79 4.52
C ALA A 186 1.67 -19.62 5.07
N THR A 187 2.67 -19.73 4.18
CA THR A 187 4.09 -19.75 4.54
C THR A 187 4.85 -18.74 3.69
N CYS A 188 5.32 -17.69 4.36
CA CYS A 188 6.26 -16.70 3.86
C CYS A 188 7.41 -16.55 4.85
N PHE A 189 8.57 -16.19 4.34
CA PHE A 189 9.77 -15.95 5.15
C PHE A 189 10.10 -14.47 5.16
N ALA A 190 10.12 -13.88 6.35
CA ALA A 190 10.64 -12.52 6.54
C ALA A 190 12.17 -12.54 6.63
N ASN A 191 12.79 -11.36 6.45
CA ASN A 191 14.21 -11.18 6.71
C ASN A 191 14.56 -11.64 8.15
N GLY A 192 15.39 -12.70 8.26
CA GLY A 192 15.72 -13.37 9.53
C GLY A 192 15.16 -14.79 9.66
N GLY A 193 14.41 -15.30 8.66
CA GLY A 193 13.95 -16.68 8.58
C GLY A 193 12.64 -16.97 9.32
N SER A 194 12.00 -15.97 9.92
CA SER A 194 10.71 -16.14 10.59
C SER A 194 9.62 -16.48 9.58
N GLU A 195 8.86 -17.54 9.87
CA GLU A 195 7.70 -17.95 9.08
C GLU A 195 6.45 -17.17 9.47
N VAL A 196 5.73 -16.65 8.47
CA VAL A 196 4.51 -15.84 8.63
C VAL A 196 3.50 -16.13 7.52
N SER A 197 2.22 -15.87 7.78
CA SER A 197 1.16 -15.89 6.75
C SER A 197 1.00 -14.51 6.09
N LEU A 198 0.66 -14.50 4.80
CA LEU A 198 0.33 -13.30 4.02
C LEU A 198 -1.18 -13.24 3.73
N ASP A 199 -1.78 -12.07 3.92
CA ASP A 199 -3.09 -11.66 3.37
C ASP A 199 -3.02 -10.15 3.11
N THR A 200 -2.91 -9.76 1.84
CA THR A 200 -2.76 -8.36 1.43
C THR A 200 -3.40 -8.10 0.07
N ASP A 201 -3.55 -6.83 -0.31
CA ASP A 201 -4.05 -6.46 -1.64
C ASP A 201 -3.01 -6.76 -2.72
N LEU A 202 -3.44 -7.30 -3.84
CA LEU A 202 -2.64 -7.44 -5.04
C LEU A 202 -3.58 -7.61 -6.23
N LEU A 203 -3.74 -6.54 -7.00
CA LEU A 203 -4.53 -6.56 -8.22
C LEU A 203 -3.62 -6.78 -9.42
N ILE A 204 -3.95 -7.78 -10.24
CA ILE A 204 -3.27 -8.03 -11.51
C ILE A 204 -4.05 -7.34 -12.62
N LEU A 205 -3.40 -6.43 -13.33
CA LEU A 205 -4.00 -5.72 -14.46
C LEU A 205 -3.86 -6.56 -15.75
N PRO A 206 -4.73 -6.37 -16.77
CA PRO A 206 -4.62 -7.07 -18.05
C PRO A 206 -3.27 -6.92 -18.76
N SER A 207 -2.53 -5.85 -18.46
CA SER A 207 -1.17 -5.63 -18.97
C SER A 207 -0.10 -6.52 -18.32
N GLY A 208 -0.46 -7.31 -17.31
CA GLY A 208 0.47 -8.04 -16.45
C GLY A 208 1.17 -7.16 -15.41
N ALA A 209 0.85 -5.86 -15.33
CA ALA A 209 1.28 -4.99 -14.24
C ALA A 209 0.49 -5.31 -12.96
N MET A 210 1.08 -5.01 -11.81
CA MET A 210 0.46 -5.25 -10.51
C MET A 210 0.19 -3.94 -9.78
N LEU A 211 -0.95 -3.84 -9.10
CA LEU A 211 -1.28 -2.74 -8.20
C LEU A 211 -1.33 -3.29 -6.78
N HIS A 212 -0.51 -2.73 -5.90
CA HIS A 212 -0.44 -3.10 -4.49
C HIS A 212 -0.12 -1.84 -3.67
N ASP A 213 -0.86 -1.61 -2.57
CA ASP A 213 -0.83 -0.37 -1.79
C ASP A 213 -0.91 0.89 -2.68
N SER A 214 -1.75 0.90 -3.71
CA SER A 214 -1.84 1.98 -4.71
C SER A 214 -0.55 2.27 -5.52
N VAL A 215 0.46 1.41 -5.47
CA VAL A 215 1.67 1.50 -6.32
C VAL A 215 1.52 0.59 -7.51
N LEU A 216 1.78 1.15 -8.69
CA LEU A 216 1.82 0.37 -9.91
C LEU A 216 3.22 -0.23 -10.07
N PHE A 217 3.29 -1.55 -10.14
CA PHE A 217 4.51 -2.30 -10.40
C PHE A 217 4.50 -2.83 -11.83
N ARG A 218 5.57 -2.57 -12.58
CA ARG A 218 5.71 -3.02 -13.97
C ARG A 218 6.88 -3.97 -14.10
N ARG A 219 6.70 -5.03 -14.91
CA ARG A 219 7.77 -5.99 -15.20
C ARG A 219 8.95 -5.26 -15.81
N ARG A 220 10.13 -5.58 -15.31
CA ARG A 220 11.40 -5.07 -15.82
C ARG A 220 12.12 -6.14 -16.62
N GLN A 221 12.68 -5.72 -17.75
CA GLN A 221 13.48 -6.58 -18.64
C GLN A 221 15.00 -6.43 -18.43
N GLY A 222 15.43 -5.59 -17.49
CA GLY A 222 16.85 -5.30 -17.19
C GLY A 222 17.33 -5.86 -15.83
N PRO A 223 18.65 -5.82 -15.56
CA PRO A 223 19.25 -6.48 -14.40
C PRO A 223 18.93 -5.74 -13.09
N PRO A 224 18.60 -6.42 -11.97
CA PRO A 224 18.37 -5.78 -10.67
C PRO A 224 19.56 -4.90 -10.22
N PRO A 225 19.34 -3.93 -9.31
CA PRO A 225 18.07 -3.57 -8.66
C PRO A 225 17.17 -2.71 -9.56
N CYS A 226 15.95 -2.43 -9.11
CA CYS A 226 15.11 -1.43 -9.76
C CYS A 226 15.83 -0.07 -9.80
N PRO A 227 15.67 0.71 -10.88
CA PRO A 227 16.32 2.00 -10.98
C PRO A 227 15.82 2.92 -9.87
N THR A 228 16.77 3.43 -9.07
CA THR A 228 16.54 4.55 -8.17
C THR A 228 16.42 5.79 -9.05
N ARG A 229 15.26 6.46 -9.04
CA ARG A 229 15.14 7.78 -9.66
C ARG A 229 16.03 8.78 -8.95
#